data_AF-A5G4D6-F1
#
_entry.id   AF-A5G4D6-F1
#
_cell.length_a   1.000
_cell.length_b   1.000
_cell.length_c   1.000
_cell.angle_alpha   90.00
_cell.angle_beta   90.00
_cell.angle_gamma   90.00
#
_symmetry.space_group_name_H-M   'P 1'
#
loop_
_entity.id
_entity.type
_entity.pdbx_description
1 polymer ?
#
loop_
_entity_poly.entity_id
_entity_poly.type
_entity_poly.pdbx_seq_one_letter_code
_entity_poly.pdbx_strand_id
1 'polypeptide(L)'
;MRPPVEHVRVSTKGKEILIKIKRRTGLEHWNEVCRVALCHSLSNPTSPPKLERVSDSTIDIEWKTFAGQYQKEFAAMIMLRSKQHGININDREEIAQYFRSHLERGIVSLQTSKDVSSLFHYSQHFELKDNP
;
A
#
# COMPACT_ATOMS: atom_id res chain seq x y z
N MET A 1 3.08 7.51 16.19
CA MET A 1 2.57 6.13 16.32
C MET A 1 3.64 5.16 15.86
N ARG A 2 3.56 3.88 16.27
CA ARG A 2 4.52 2.87 15.82
C ARG A 2 4.27 2.51 14.35
N PRO A 3 5.32 2.20 13.58
CA PRO A 3 5.16 1.78 12.20
C PRO A 3 4.46 0.42 12.12
N PRO A 4 3.72 0.10 11.04
CA PRO A 4 3.07 -1.20 10.85
C PRO A 4 4.08 -2.31 10.61
N VAL A 5 5.22 -1.98 9.99
CA VAL A 5 6.37 -2.86 9.72
C VAL A 5 7.64 -2.05 9.90
N GLU A 6 8.74 -2.71 10.27
CA GLU A 6 10.05 -2.04 10.29
C GLU A 6 10.60 -1.86 8.86
N HIS A 7 10.33 -2.84 8.00
CA HIS A 7 10.81 -2.90 6.63
C HIS A 7 9.65 -3.19 5.67
N VAL A 8 9.56 -2.39 4.60
CA VAL A 8 8.61 -2.56 3.52
C VAL A 8 9.25 -3.46 2.47
N ARG A 9 8.71 -4.67 2.36
CA ARG A 9 9.10 -5.68 1.38
C ARG A 9 7.98 -5.91 0.38
N VAL A 10 8.39 -6.23 -0.84
CA VAL A 10 7.49 -6.53 -1.95
C VAL A 10 7.80 -7.94 -2.44
N SER A 11 6.80 -8.66 -2.94
CA SER A 11 6.96 -9.96 -3.59
C SER A 11 7.74 -9.85 -4.90
N THR A 12 8.25 -10.99 -5.39
CA THR A 12 8.96 -11.04 -6.68
C THR A 12 8.04 -10.58 -7.81
N LYS A 13 6.79 -11.04 -7.80
CA LYS A 13 5.75 -10.62 -8.75
C LYS A 13 5.46 -9.12 -8.65
N GLY A 14 5.31 -8.59 -7.44
CA GLY A 14 5.10 -7.17 -7.21
C GLY A 14 6.26 -6.32 -7.74
N LYS A 15 7.51 -6.76 -7.53
CA LYS A 15 8.71 -6.11 -8.08
C LYS A 15 8.67 -6.02 -9.61
N GLU A 16 8.29 -7.08 -10.31
CA GLU A 16 8.16 -7.05 -11.77
C GLU A 16 7.12 -6.04 -12.26
N ILE A 17 6.02 -5.91 -11.54
CA ILE A 17 4.98 -4.91 -11.83
C ILE A 17 5.52 -3.50 -11.57
N LEU A 18 6.19 -3.28 -10.44
CA LEU A 18 6.79 -1.99 -10.10
C LEU A 18 7.83 -1.54 -11.12
N ILE A 19 8.68 -2.44 -11.65
CA ILE A 19 9.62 -2.14 -12.73
C ILE A 19 8.88 -1.57 -13.95
N LYS A 20 7.78 -2.21 -14.37
CA LYS A 20 6.97 -1.76 -15.51
C LYS A 20 6.29 -0.42 -15.23
N ILE A 21 5.82 -0.19 -14.00
CA ILE A 21 5.23 1.09 -13.59
C ILE A 21 6.27 2.20 -13.63
N LYS A 22 7.46 2.01 -13.03
CA LYS A 22 8.56 2.99 -13.06
C LYS A 22 8.95 3.36 -14.49
N ARG A 23 9.11 2.37 -15.37
CA ARG A 23 9.45 2.62 -16.79
C ARG A 23 8.41 3.50 -17.50
N ARG A 24 7.13 3.32 -17.19
CA ARG A 24 6.02 4.06 -17.82
C ARG A 24 5.79 5.45 -17.23
N THR A 25 6.08 5.60 -15.95
CA THR A 25 5.76 6.81 -15.17
C THR A 25 6.97 7.73 -14.99
N GLY A 26 8.19 7.23 -15.18
CA GLY A 26 9.40 7.98 -14.87
C GLY A 26 9.70 8.09 -13.38
N LEU A 27 8.92 7.46 -12.50
CA LEU A 27 9.21 7.42 -11.06
C LEU A 27 10.51 6.65 -10.80
N GLU A 28 11.46 7.28 -10.12
CA GLU A 28 12.82 6.77 -9.98
C GLU A 28 12.98 5.89 -8.75
N HIS A 29 12.23 6.13 -7.67
CA HIS A 29 12.45 5.44 -6.41
C HIS A 29 11.33 4.46 -6.07
N TRP A 30 11.70 3.34 -5.43
CA TRP A 30 10.74 2.30 -5.03
C TRP A 30 9.74 2.79 -3.99
N ASN A 31 10.20 3.62 -3.04
CA ASN A 31 9.33 4.18 -2.01
C ASN A 31 8.21 5.05 -2.61
N GLU A 32 8.48 5.83 -3.66
CA GLU A 32 7.47 6.65 -4.34
C GLU A 32 6.35 5.80 -4.92
N VAL A 33 6.69 4.81 -5.74
CA VAL A 33 5.68 3.94 -6.38
C VAL A 33 4.94 3.09 -5.34
N CYS A 34 5.63 2.60 -4.31
CA CYS A 34 5.00 1.85 -3.23
C CYS A 34 4.04 2.71 -2.40
N ARG A 35 4.32 4.01 -2.17
CA ARG A 35 3.38 4.92 -1.51
C ARG A 35 2.11 5.09 -2.34
N VAL A 36 2.26 5.32 -3.64
CA VAL A 36 1.11 5.46 -4.55
C VAL A 36 0.26 4.19 -4.56
N ALA A 37 0.92 3.02 -4.65
CA ALA A 37 0.25 1.72 -4.57
C ALA A 37 -0.53 1.54 -3.24
N LEU A 38 0.12 1.83 -2.11
CA LEU A 38 -0.52 1.76 -0.80
C LEU A 38 -1.75 2.68 -0.71
N CYS A 39 -1.60 3.95 -1.10
CA CYS A 39 -2.70 4.92 -1.09
C CYS A 39 -3.86 4.47 -1.99
N HIS A 40 -3.57 4.04 -3.23
CA HIS A 40 -4.57 3.52 -4.16
C HIS A 40 -5.31 2.31 -3.59
N SER A 41 -4.61 1.46 -2.84
CA SER A 41 -5.22 0.34 -2.15
C SER A 41 -6.10 0.79 -0.97
N LEU A 42 -5.65 1.74 -0.16
CA LEU A 42 -6.38 2.20 1.04
C LEU A 42 -7.68 2.96 0.70
N SER A 43 -7.71 3.63 -0.46
CA SER A 43 -8.90 4.28 -0.99
C SER A 43 -9.95 3.29 -1.49
N ASN A 44 -9.61 2.01 -1.71
CA ASN A 44 -10.59 0.99 -2.04
C ASN A 44 -11.33 0.57 -0.76
N PRO A 45 -12.67 0.67 -0.70
CA PRO A 45 -13.44 0.39 0.50
C PRO A 45 -13.42 -1.09 0.91
N THR A 46 -13.13 -2.00 -0.01
CA THR A 46 -13.09 -3.43 0.28
C THR A 46 -11.77 -3.80 0.96
N SER A 47 -11.81 -4.73 1.91
CA SER A 47 -10.61 -5.28 2.54
C SER A 47 -9.77 -6.11 1.53
N PRO A 48 -8.43 -5.98 1.50
CA PRO A 48 -7.61 -6.81 0.63
C PRO A 48 -7.63 -8.28 1.06
N PRO A 49 -7.50 -9.23 0.13
CA PRO A 49 -7.32 -10.62 0.50
C PRO A 49 -6.05 -10.79 1.34
N LYS A 50 -6.11 -11.69 2.34
CA LYS A 50 -4.92 -12.06 3.11
C LYS A 50 -3.92 -12.74 2.19
N LEU A 51 -2.66 -12.29 2.22
CA LEU A 51 -1.59 -13.00 1.53
C LEU A 51 -1.22 -14.25 2.32
N GLU A 52 -1.00 -15.38 1.65
CA GLU A 52 -0.61 -16.62 2.32
C GLU A 52 0.88 -16.60 2.71
N ARG A 53 1.75 -16.13 1.81
CA ARG A 53 3.17 -15.80 2.07
C ARG A 53 3.65 -14.74 1.07
N VAL A 54 4.49 -13.82 1.53
CA VAL A 54 5.24 -12.94 0.63
C VAL A 54 6.51 -13.69 0.22
N SER A 55 6.72 -13.90 -1.08
CA SER A 55 7.99 -14.43 -1.58
C SER A 55 9.08 -13.38 -1.40
N ASP A 56 10.28 -13.76 -0.98
CA ASP A 56 11.36 -12.82 -0.75
C ASP A 56 11.83 -12.20 -2.08
N SER A 57 11.61 -10.89 -2.27
CA SER A 57 12.28 -10.11 -3.30
C SER A 57 13.40 -9.27 -2.71
N THR A 58 14.28 -8.75 -3.56
CA THR A 58 15.37 -7.86 -3.15
C THR A 58 14.92 -6.44 -2.79
N ILE A 59 13.63 -6.09 -2.95
CA ILE A 59 13.13 -4.77 -2.50
C ILE A 59 12.91 -4.86 -1.00
N ASP A 60 13.78 -4.20 -0.27
CA ASP A 60 13.70 -4.02 1.17
C ASP A 60 13.98 -2.54 1.49
N ILE A 61 12.97 -1.85 2.02
CA ILE A 61 13.01 -0.41 2.30
C ILE A 61 12.68 -0.21 3.77
N GLU A 62 13.58 0.38 4.55
CA GLU A 62 13.26 0.78 5.92
C GLU A 62 12.03 1.69 5.95
N TRP A 63 11.15 1.52 6.95
CA TRP A 63 9.92 2.30 7.06
C TRP A 63 10.17 3.81 7.04
N LYS A 64 11.25 4.29 7.66
CA LYS A 64 11.61 5.71 7.66
C LYS A 64 11.87 6.25 6.25
N THR A 65 12.51 5.46 5.39
CA THR A 65 12.75 5.79 3.97
C THR A 65 11.47 5.63 3.15
N PHE A 66 10.69 4.59 3.46
CA PHE A 66 9.39 4.38 2.83
C PHE A 66 8.46 5.55 3.12
N ALA A 67 8.24 5.99 4.36
CA ALA A 67 7.24 7.00 4.70
C ALA A 67 7.78 8.43 4.73
N GLY A 68 9.10 8.63 4.86
CA GLY A 68 9.72 9.94 4.91
C GLY A 68 9.23 10.75 6.12
N GLN A 69 8.77 11.99 5.87
CA GLN A 69 8.19 12.84 6.92
C GLN A 69 6.78 12.40 7.35
N TYR A 70 6.10 11.57 6.55
CA TYR A 70 4.70 11.18 6.75
C TYR A 70 4.51 9.88 7.55
N GLN A 71 5.46 9.55 8.44
CA GLN A 71 5.47 8.26 9.14
C GLN A 71 4.23 8.05 9.99
N LYS A 72 3.75 9.10 10.66
CA LYS A 72 2.60 9.02 11.56
C LYS A 72 1.31 8.89 10.76
N GLU A 73 1.21 9.59 9.65
CA GLU A 73 0.07 9.66 8.74
C GLU A 73 -0.16 8.31 8.06
N PHE A 74 0.89 7.71 7.48
CA PHE A 74 0.80 6.38 6.90
C PHE A 74 0.42 5.32 7.93
N ALA A 75 1.06 5.36 9.11
CA ALA A 75 0.67 4.46 10.19
C ALA A 75 -0.79 4.69 10.61
N ALA A 76 -1.27 5.93 10.66
CA ALA A 76 -2.62 6.29 11.09
C ALA A 76 -3.67 5.78 10.12
N MET A 77 -3.46 5.95 8.82
CA MET A 77 -4.36 5.43 7.80
C MET A 77 -4.48 3.91 7.87
N ILE A 78 -3.37 3.20 8.09
CA ILE A 78 -3.38 1.74 8.21
C ILE A 78 -4.14 1.32 9.47
N MET A 79 -3.84 1.92 10.62
CA MET A 79 -4.52 1.60 11.88
C MET A 79 -6.03 1.88 11.82
N LEU A 80 -6.42 3.00 11.21
CA LEU A 80 -7.82 3.36 11.01
C LEU A 80 -8.52 2.32 10.13
N ARG A 81 -7.92 1.97 8.99
CA ARG A 81 -8.48 0.96 8.09
C ARG A 81 -8.51 -0.44 8.70
N SER A 82 -7.48 -0.82 9.45
CA SER A 82 -7.43 -2.06 10.22
C SER A 82 -8.63 -2.15 11.16
N LYS A 83 -8.90 -1.09 11.95
CA LYS A 83 -10.05 -1.05 12.85
C LYS A 83 -11.38 -1.15 12.09
N GLN A 84 -11.52 -0.43 10.97
CA GLN A 84 -12.73 -0.48 10.14
C GLN A 84 -13.02 -1.87 9.55
N HIS A 85 -11.98 -2.65 9.24
CA HIS A 85 -12.11 -4.00 8.69
C HIS A 85 -11.99 -5.11 9.74
N GLY A 86 -12.05 -4.77 11.04
CA GLY A 86 -12.06 -5.75 12.13
C GLY A 86 -10.73 -6.47 12.34
N ILE A 87 -9.61 -5.90 11.90
CA ILE A 87 -8.27 -6.43 12.15
C ILE A 87 -7.88 -6.13 13.61
N ASN A 88 -7.25 -7.10 14.29
CA ASN A 88 -6.80 -6.91 15.67
C ASN A 88 -5.64 -5.91 15.74
N ILE A 89 -5.94 -4.67 16.11
CA ILE A 89 -4.95 -3.58 16.20
C ILE A 89 -3.93 -3.74 17.35
N ASN A 90 -4.13 -4.71 18.25
CA ASN A 90 -3.17 -5.04 19.30
C ASN A 90 -2.20 -6.15 18.87
N ASP A 91 -2.50 -6.86 17.78
CA ASP A 91 -1.61 -7.85 17.18
C ASP A 91 -0.75 -7.21 16.09
N ARG A 92 0.57 -7.21 16.33
CA ARG A 92 1.55 -6.60 15.42
C ARG A 92 1.64 -7.34 14.10
N GLU A 93 1.51 -8.67 14.10
CA GLU A 93 1.63 -9.45 12.88
C GLU A 93 0.36 -9.30 12.04
N GLU A 94 -0.82 -9.19 12.65
CA GLU A 94 -2.04 -8.88 11.91
C GLU A 94 -1.97 -7.52 11.20
N ILE A 95 -1.47 -6.48 11.87
CA ILE A 95 -1.26 -5.16 11.24
C ILE A 95 -0.22 -5.25 10.12
N ALA A 96 0.91 -5.91 10.37
CA ALA A 96 1.97 -6.08 9.39
C ALA A 96 1.46 -6.82 8.14
N GLN A 97 0.70 -7.90 8.34
CA GLN A 97 0.10 -8.68 7.27
C GLN A 97 -0.93 -7.87 6.48
N TYR A 98 -1.77 -7.10 7.19
CA TYR A 98 -2.75 -6.22 6.58
C TYR A 98 -2.10 -5.13 5.71
N PHE A 99 -1.01 -4.53 6.19
CA PHE A 99 -0.19 -3.61 5.41
C PHE A 99 0.36 -4.26 4.13
N ARG A 100 0.96 -5.46 4.24
CA ARG A 100 1.51 -6.19 3.09
C ARG A 100 0.42 -6.52 2.07
N SER A 101 -0.74 -7.00 2.52
CA SER A 101 -1.93 -7.25 1.68
C SER A 101 -2.38 -6.00 0.93
N HIS A 102 -2.42 -4.85 1.59
CA HIS A 102 -2.75 -3.59 0.93
C HIS A 102 -1.72 -3.20 -0.12
N LEU A 103 -0.43 -3.28 0.22
CA LEU A 103 0.66 -2.92 -0.69
C LEU A 103 0.62 -3.77 -1.96
N GLU A 104 0.56 -5.11 -1.83
CA GLU A 104 0.50 -6.01 -2.98
C GLU A 104 -0.74 -5.79 -3.84
N ARG A 105 -1.92 -5.65 -3.22
CA ARG A 105 -3.13 -5.32 -3.97
C ARG A 105 -2.97 -4.02 -4.76
N GLY A 106 -2.42 -2.99 -4.11
CA GLY A 106 -2.18 -1.70 -4.74
C GLY A 106 -1.25 -1.78 -5.94
N ILE A 107 -0.16 -2.54 -5.81
CA ILE A 107 0.80 -2.78 -6.89
C ILE A 107 0.10 -3.44 -8.08
N VAL A 108 -0.70 -4.50 -7.82
CA VAL A 108 -1.47 -5.19 -8.86
C VAL A 108 -2.50 -4.26 -9.51
N SER A 109 -3.20 -3.43 -8.74
CA SER A 109 -4.18 -2.48 -9.27
C SER A 109 -3.56 -1.45 -10.23
N LEU A 110 -2.32 -1.03 -9.99
CA LEU A 110 -1.59 -0.08 -10.84
C LEU A 110 -0.90 -0.75 -12.05
N GLN A 111 -1.03 -2.06 -12.22
CA GLN A 111 -0.34 -2.78 -13.30
C GLN A 111 -0.71 -2.25 -14.70
N THR A 112 -1.92 -1.74 -14.88
CA THR A 112 -2.41 -1.22 -16.18
C THR A 112 -2.13 0.27 -16.40
N SER A 113 -1.61 0.99 -15.39
CA SER A 113 -1.30 2.42 -15.50
C SER A 113 -0.28 2.69 -16.61
N LYS A 114 -0.61 3.60 -17.53
CA LYS A 114 0.16 3.89 -18.74
C LYS A 114 1.20 5.00 -18.56
N ASP A 115 0.92 5.92 -17.64
CA ASP A 115 1.69 7.12 -17.33
C ASP A 115 1.42 7.57 -15.88
N VAL A 116 2.06 8.67 -15.45
CA VAL A 116 1.89 9.24 -14.10
C VAL A 116 0.44 9.62 -13.82
N SER A 117 -0.25 10.25 -14.77
CA SER A 117 -1.63 10.70 -14.61
C SER A 117 -2.57 9.54 -14.30
N SER A 118 -2.35 8.41 -14.97
CA SER A 118 -3.14 7.19 -14.78
C SER A 118 -2.93 6.46 -13.45
N LEU A 119 -1.95 6.88 -12.64
CA LEU A 119 -1.80 6.38 -11.27
C LEU A 119 -2.86 6.95 -10.32
N PHE A 120 -3.42 8.11 -10.67
CA PHE A 120 -4.34 8.87 -9.83
C PHE A 120 -5.79 8.83 -10.33
N HIS A 121 -6.07 8.12 -11.42
CA HIS A 121 -7.43 7.96 -11.91
C HIS A 121 -8.24 7.10 -10.94
N TYR A 122 -9.02 7.77 -10.10
CA TYR A 122 -10.03 7.15 -9.26
C TYR A 122 -11.40 7.26 -9.93
N SER A 123 -12.10 6.14 -10.06
CA SER A 123 -13.54 6.14 -10.31
C SER A 123 -14.24 6.72 -9.09
N GLN A 124 -14.94 7.84 -9.31
CA GLN A 124 -15.72 8.55 -8.30
C GLN A 124 -16.76 7.62 -7.66
N HIS A 125 -16.58 7.26 -6.39
CA HIS A 125 -17.67 6.94 -5.46
C HIS A 125 -17.20 7.26 -4.03
N PHE A 126 -16.91 8.54 -3.79
CA PHE A 126 -16.85 9.08 -2.43
C PHE A 126 -18.25 9.63 -2.10
N GLU A 127 -19.23 8.73 -1.96
CA GLU A 127 -20.42 9.10 -1.20
C GLU A 127 -19.99 9.09 0.27
N LEU A 128 -19.75 10.29 0.80
CA LEU A 128 -19.88 10.51 2.22
C LEU A 128 -21.34 10.19 2.54
N LYS A 129 -21.64 8.95 2.92
CA LYS A 129 -22.87 8.67 3.64
C LYS A 129 -22.70 9.37 4.98
N ASP A 130 -23.26 10.57 5.05
CA ASP A 130 -23.58 11.23 6.31
C ASP A 130 -24.32 10.20 7.16
N ASN A 131 -23.61 9.64 8.13
CA ASN A 131 -24.19 8.74 9.11
C ASN A 131 -24.73 9.67 10.23
N PRO A 132 -26.02 9.57 10.58
CA PRO A 132 -26.66 10.49 11.53
C PRO A 132 -26.05 10.43 12.93
#